data_AF-A0A2N1SET2-F1
#
_entry.id   AF-A0A2N1SET2-F1
#
_cell.length_a   1.000
_cell.length_b   1.000
_cell.length_c   1.000
_cell.angle_alpha   90.00
_cell.angle_beta   90.00
_cell.angle_gamma   90.00
#
_symmetry.space_group_name_H-M   'P 1'
#
loop_
_entity.id
_entity.type
_entity.pdbx_description
1 polymer ?
#
loop_
_entity_poly.entity_id
_entity_poly.type
_entity_poly.pdbx_seq_one_letter_code
_entity_poly.pdbx_strand_id
1 'polypeptide(L)'
;MLVLLVSNITAQGARETGAGAGKVVVKAMAYGDNSNQEGVNWVRIVDTFEKANPNIDIDYEMLYDEAYHQKVVARLAAGDIPDLAYMGADARWGAPWKEAGQQFDHRDVIDWNYYDASLVPPMGPNGEVFEIPLGTSNITTVLFMNEKLMQSLGLRAPKTYADLVAMVPVARKAGIEVVGIDGADGWAWGSCLMSTIIARISGDPQWVSKAVAGQYKFTDKAFVDSLAFLERMVKDGVISSKSVLIDYGANVSNYSNGKALFMVQGQWVAGGIENPEVANNTAMLAWPTLPGEKPGNEGSVAAAIQVGYGLTKSGASDPAVRDAALKFIQYFYSEPETTQRLRDGAIVAPILKGYQVPA
;
A
#
# COMPACT_ATOMS: atom_id res chain seq x y z
N MET A 1 -52.49 5.50 -1.50
CA MET A 1 -51.39 6.49 -1.52
C MET A 1 -50.35 6.01 -0.52
N LEU A 2 -49.45 5.14 -0.98
CA LEU A 2 -48.43 4.49 -0.16
C LEU A 2 -47.15 5.30 -0.36
N VAL A 3 -46.74 6.05 0.66
CA VAL A 3 -45.47 6.78 0.64
C VAL A 3 -44.38 5.77 1.00
N LEU A 4 -43.63 5.31 0.00
CA LEU A 4 -42.39 4.57 0.21
C LEU A 4 -41.32 5.58 0.62
N LEU A 5 -40.99 5.61 1.91
CA LEU A 5 -39.73 6.16 2.38
C LEU A 5 -38.61 5.26 1.87
N VAL A 6 -37.90 5.73 0.85
CA VAL A 6 -36.60 5.16 0.49
C VAL A 6 -35.60 5.72 1.49
N SER A 7 -35.22 4.89 2.45
CA SER A 7 -34.08 5.12 3.33
C SER A 7 -32.81 5.05 2.49
N ASN A 8 -32.22 6.20 2.17
CA ASN A 8 -30.86 6.29 1.64
C ASN A 8 -29.89 5.86 2.73
N ILE A 9 -29.50 4.58 2.72
CA ILE A 9 -28.23 4.16 3.32
C ILE A 9 -27.16 4.62 2.33
N THR A 10 -26.58 5.79 2.59
CA THR A 10 -25.36 6.23 1.90
C THR A 10 -24.22 5.30 2.31
N ALA A 11 -23.92 4.29 1.49
CA ALA A 11 -22.61 3.67 1.46
C ALA A 11 -21.63 4.76 1.01
N GLN A 12 -20.85 5.31 1.94
CA GLN A 12 -20.02 6.50 1.75
C GLN A 12 -18.89 6.36 0.70
N GLY A 13 -18.81 5.27 -0.07
CA GLY A 13 -17.72 4.99 -1.04
C GLY A 13 -18.13 4.75 -2.50
N ALA A 14 -19.41 4.77 -2.84
CA ALA A 14 -19.85 4.70 -4.23
C ALA A 14 -20.52 6.01 -4.64
N ARG A 15 -20.07 6.60 -5.76
CA ARG A 15 -20.64 7.82 -6.32
C ARG A 15 -21.04 7.58 -7.77
N GLU A 16 -22.30 7.20 -7.97
CA GLU A 16 -22.90 7.15 -9.31
C GLU A 16 -23.23 8.57 -9.78
N THR A 17 -22.56 9.02 -10.84
CA THR A 17 -22.93 10.27 -11.53
C THR A 17 -23.63 9.95 -12.85
N GLY A 18 -24.85 10.48 -13.03
CA GLY A 18 -25.53 10.42 -14.32
C GLY A 18 -24.90 11.43 -15.27
N ALA A 19 -24.78 11.08 -16.57
CA ALA A 19 -24.33 12.01 -17.60
C ALA A 19 -25.27 13.23 -17.68
N GLY A 20 -24.94 14.28 -16.93
CA GLY A 20 -25.55 15.60 -17.12
C GLY A 20 -25.29 16.04 -18.57
N ALA A 21 -26.28 16.61 -19.23
CA ALA A 21 -26.19 16.98 -20.64
C ALA A 21 -24.90 17.80 -20.91
N GLY A 22 -23.97 17.22 -21.67
CA GLY A 22 -22.71 17.85 -22.09
C GLY A 22 -21.46 17.54 -21.27
N LYS A 23 -21.55 16.70 -20.21
CA LYS A 23 -20.36 16.28 -19.44
C LYS A 23 -19.75 14.97 -19.95
N VAL A 24 -18.43 14.86 -19.86
CA VAL A 24 -17.70 13.59 -20.01
C VAL A 24 -17.68 12.90 -18.65
N VAL A 25 -18.12 11.64 -18.60
CA VAL A 25 -18.07 10.82 -17.37
C VAL A 25 -16.92 9.83 -17.50
N VAL A 26 -16.04 9.80 -16.51
CA VAL A 26 -14.95 8.82 -16.40
C VAL A 26 -15.32 7.84 -15.29
N LYS A 27 -15.48 6.56 -15.64
CA LYS A 27 -15.74 5.49 -14.67
C LYS A 27 -14.44 5.00 -14.05
N ALA A 28 -14.33 5.10 -12.73
CA ALA A 28 -13.13 4.75 -11.99
C ALA A 28 -13.39 3.65 -10.94
N MET A 29 -12.53 2.64 -10.93
CA MET A 29 -12.37 1.76 -9.76
C MET A 29 -11.29 2.35 -8.86
N ALA A 30 -11.69 2.83 -7.68
CA ALA A 30 -10.80 3.47 -6.72
C ALA A 30 -10.41 2.50 -5.60
N TYR A 31 -9.16 2.61 -5.14
CA TYR A 31 -8.67 1.88 -3.98
C TYR A 31 -8.48 2.84 -2.81
N GLY A 32 -9.06 2.51 -1.67
CA GLY A 32 -8.94 3.29 -0.44
C GLY A 32 -10.03 2.90 0.57
N ASP A 33 -9.77 3.18 1.85
CA ASP A 33 -10.77 3.05 2.91
C ASP A 33 -11.22 4.44 3.34
N ASN A 34 -12.50 4.76 3.14
CA ASN A 34 -13.07 6.04 3.54
C ASN A 34 -13.08 6.28 5.04
N SER A 35 -12.79 5.26 5.86
CA SER A 35 -12.59 5.44 7.30
C SER A 35 -11.22 6.03 7.63
N ASN A 36 -10.28 6.06 6.68
CA ASN A 36 -8.91 6.52 6.90
C ASN A 36 -8.57 7.76 6.04
N GLN A 37 -7.42 8.37 6.35
CA GLN A 37 -6.97 9.61 5.71
C GLN A 37 -6.68 9.45 4.20
N GLU A 38 -6.30 8.25 3.75
CA GLU A 38 -6.05 7.96 2.33
C GLU A 38 -7.35 8.04 1.52
N GLY A 39 -8.42 7.35 1.96
CA GLY A 39 -9.72 7.39 1.29
C GLY A 39 -10.34 8.79 1.31
N VAL A 40 -10.29 9.47 2.47
CA VAL A 40 -10.76 10.86 2.61
C VAL A 40 -10.05 11.80 1.62
N ASN A 41 -8.73 11.64 1.45
CA ASN A 41 -7.98 12.42 0.48
C ASN A 41 -8.37 12.13 -0.95
N TRP A 42 -8.60 10.86 -1.29
CA TRP A 42 -9.03 10.49 -2.64
C TRP A 42 -10.37 11.15 -3.00
N VAL A 43 -11.35 11.12 -2.08
CA VAL A 43 -12.65 11.80 -2.27
C VAL A 43 -12.46 13.30 -2.43
N ARG A 44 -11.62 13.92 -1.59
CA ARG A 44 -11.29 15.35 -1.71
C ARG A 44 -10.71 15.68 -3.08
N ILE A 45 -9.79 14.86 -3.60
CA ILE A 45 -9.14 15.07 -4.90
C ILE A 45 -10.18 15.05 -6.02
N VAL A 46 -11.13 14.10 -6.01
CA VAL A 46 -12.23 14.09 -6.99
C VAL A 46 -13.07 15.36 -6.88
N ASP A 47 -13.47 15.75 -5.67
CA ASP A 47 -14.31 16.93 -5.48
C ASP A 47 -13.62 18.23 -5.94
N THR A 48 -12.32 18.38 -5.69
CA THR A 48 -11.57 19.57 -6.13
C THR A 48 -11.27 19.53 -7.62
N PHE A 49 -11.04 18.35 -8.19
CA PHE A 49 -10.89 18.15 -9.63
C PHE A 49 -12.15 18.56 -10.40
N GLU A 50 -13.33 18.04 -10.02
CA GLU A 50 -14.59 18.34 -10.71
C GLU A 50 -14.96 19.82 -10.58
N LYS A 51 -14.70 20.45 -9.43
CA LYS A 51 -14.87 21.91 -9.27
C LYS A 51 -13.99 22.71 -10.23
N ALA A 52 -12.77 22.27 -10.47
CA ALA A 52 -11.86 22.88 -11.45
C ALA A 52 -12.20 22.51 -12.90
N ASN A 53 -13.00 21.45 -13.11
CA ASN A 53 -13.31 20.87 -14.42
C ASN A 53 -14.80 20.55 -14.54
N PRO A 54 -15.69 21.56 -14.59
CA PRO A 54 -17.14 21.35 -14.49
C PRO A 54 -17.76 20.52 -15.65
N ASN A 55 -17.00 20.25 -16.71
CA ASN A 55 -17.41 19.43 -17.85
C ASN A 55 -16.98 17.96 -17.72
N ILE A 56 -16.31 17.58 -16.63
CA ILE A 56 -15.83 16.23 -16.37
C ILE A 56 -16.39 15.78 -15.02
N ASP A 57 -17.04 14.62 -15.00
CA ASP A 57 -17.45 13.94 -13.77
C ASP A 57 -16.66 12.64 -13.60
N ILE A 58 -16.27 12.33 -12.37
CA ILE A 58 -15.63 11.06 -12.00
C ILE A 58 -16.69 10.20 -11.31
N ASP A 59 -17.20 9.20 -12.02
CA ASP A 59 -18.09 8.16 -11.48
C ASP A 59 -17.21 7.07 -10.88
N TYR A 60 -17.26 6.84 -9.57
CA TYR A 60 -16.33 5.93 -8.93
C TYR A 60 -16.97 5.00 -7.91
N GLU A 61 -16.34 3.83 -7.79
CA GLU A 61 -16.56 2.90 -6.70
C GLU A 61 -15.24 2.72 -5.95
N MET A 62 -15.19 3.19 -4.70
CA MET A 62 -14.05 3.02 -3.82
C MET A 62 -14.25 1.80 -2.95
N LEU A 63 -13.31 0.87 -3.05
CA LEU A 63 -13.27 -0.35 -2.25
C LEU A 63 -11.87 -0.51 -1.66
N TYR A 64 -11.78 -1.31 -0.60
CA TYR A 64 -10.54 -1.62 0.07
C TYR A 64 -10.31 -3.12 0.15
N ASP A 65 -9.04 -3.50 0.15
CA ASP A 65 -8.55 -4.87 0.30
C ASP A 65 -9.29 -5.90 -0.57
N GLU A 66 -9.72 -7.05 -0.01
CA GLU A 66 -10.30 -8.16 -0.77
C GLU A 66 -11.58 -7.78 -1.52
N ALA A 67 -12.36 -6.84 -1.00
CA ALA A 67 -13.56 -6.35 -1.69
C ALA A 67 -13.19 -5.71 -3.04
N TYR A 68 -12.09 -4.95 -3.10
CA TYR A 68 -11.60 -4.37 -4.34
C TYR A 68 -11.22 -5.46 -5.35
N HIS A 69 -10.40 -6.42 -4.94
CA HIS A 69 -9.91 -7.47 -5.84
C HIS A 69 -11.03 -8.37 -6.36
N GLN A 70 -11.99 -8.75 -5.50
CA GLN A 70 -13.16 -9.52 -5.91
C GLN A 70 -14.01 -8.76 -6.93
N LYS A 71 -14.19 -7.45 -6.72
CA LYS A 71 -14.96 -6.61 -7.63
C LYS A 71 -14.29 -6.45 -8.99
N VAL A 72 -12.97 -6.26 -9.03
CA VAL A 72 -12.19 -6.20 -10.28
C VAL A 72 -12.42 -7.47 -11.10
N VAL A 73 -12.24 -8.65 -10.49
CA VAL A 73 -12.44 -9.94 -11.19
C VAL A 73 -13.87 -10.06 -11.71
N ALA A 74 -14.87 -9.71 -10.91
CA ALA A 74 -16.27 -9.78 -11.30
C ALA A 74 -16.61 -8.84 -12.47
N ARG A 75 -16.14 -7.59 -12.44
CA ARG A 75 -16.34 -6.59 -13.50
C ARG A 75 -15.66 -7.03 -14.81
N LEU A 76 -14.42 -7.50 -14.73
CA LEU A 76 -13.68 -8.03 -15.89
C LEU A 76 -14.42 -9.22 -16.53
N ALA A 77 -14.90 -10.17 -15.73
CA ALA A 77 -15.65 -11.32 -16.21
C ALA A 77 -17.00 -10.94 -16.85
N ALA A 78 -17.64 -9.88 -16.35
CA ALA A 78 -18.90 -9.34 -16.88
C ALA A 78 -18.71 -8.46 -18.13
N GLY A 79 -17.47 -8.09 -18.48
CA GLY A 79 -17.19 -7.12 -19.53
C GLY A 79 -17.55 -5.67 -19.17
N ASP A 80 -17.82 -5.39 -17.89
CA ASP A 80 -18.07 -4.04 -17.36
C ASP A 80 -16.74 -3.39 -16.96
N ILE A 81 -15.93 -3.04 -17.96
CA ILE A 81 -14.57 -2.54 -17.75
C ILE A 81 -14.63 -1.04 -17.37
N PRO A 82 -14.05 -0.62 -16.23
CA PRO A 82 -13.94 0.80 -15.89
C PRO A 82 -12.99 1.51 -16.85
N ASP A 83 -13.10 2.83 -16.98
CA ASP A 83 -12.19 3.63 -17.81
C ASP A 83 -10.82 3.78 -17.14
N LEU A 84 -10.84 3.99 -15.82
CA LEU A 84 -9.68 4.14 -14.95
C LEU A 84 -9.74 3.10 -13.82
N ALA A 85 -8.61 2.54 -13.43
CA ALA A 85 -8.56 1.68 -12.25
C ALA A 85 -7.25 1.79 -11.49
N TYR A 86 -7.30 1.49 -10.20
CA TYR A 86 -6.12 1.27 -9.39
C TYR A 86 -5.53 -0.13 -9.69
N MET A 87 -4.29 -0.18 -10.15
CA MET A 87 -3.65 -1.41 -10.62
C MET A 87 -2.14 -1.36 -10.36
N GLY A 88 -1.43 -2.40 -10.80
CA GLY A 88 0.02 -2.51 -10.65
C GLY A 88 0.58 -3.57 -11.58
N ALA A 89 1.89 -3.81 -11.49
CA ALA A 89 2.58 -4.75 -12.37
C ALA A 89 2.61 -6.21 -11.86
N ASP A 90 2.31 -6.42 -10.57
CA ASP A 90 2.46 -7.73 -9.95
C ASP A 90 1.28 -8.69 -10.20
N ALA A 91 1.37 -9.90 -9.65
CA ALA A 91 0.37 -10.95 -9.84
C ALA A 91 -1.00 -10.62 -9.22
N ARG A 92 -1.05 -9.82 -8.15
CA ARG A 92 -2.30 -9.47 -7.46
C ARG A 92 -2.98 -8.27 -8.13
N TRP A 93 -2.19 -7.26 -8.49
CA TRP A 93 -2.68 -5.99 -8.99
C TRP A 93 -2.74 -5.90 -10.52
N GLY A 94 -1.90 -6.65 -11.23
CA GLY A 94 -1.73 -6.56 -12.68
C GLY A 94 -2.27 -7.74 -13.47
N ALA A 95 -2.11 -8.96 -12.97
CA ALA A 95 -2.48 -10.17 -13.72
C ALA A 95 -3.95 -10.19 -14.18
N PRO A 96 -4.96 -9.82 -13.36
CA PRO A 96 -6.35 -9.80 -13.83
C PRO A 96 -6.56 -8.90 -15.05
N TRP A 97 -5.96 -7.69 -15.06
CA TRP A 97 -6.05 -6.75 -16.18
C TRP A 97 -5.32 -7.27 -17.42
N LYS A 98 -4.16 -7.91 -17.23
CA LYS A 98 -3.38 -8.53 -18.30
C LYS A 98 -4.16 -9.66 -18.97
N GLU A 99 -4.73 -10.56 -18.19
CA GLU A 99 -5.49 -11.72 -18.64
C GLU A 99 -6.77 -11.29 -19.38
N ALA A 100 -7.44 -10.25 -18.89
CA ALA A 100 -8.58 -9.62 -19.58
C ALA A 100 -8.18 -8.77 -20.80
N GLY A 101 -6.88 -8.61 -21.07
CA GLY A 101 -6.36 -7.82 -22.19
C GLY A 101 -6.58 -6.31 -22.07
N GLN A 102 -6.82 -5.80 -20.86
CA GLN A 102 -7.22 -4.42 -20.58
C GLN A 102 -6.09 -3.47 -20.19
N GLN A 103 -4.84 -3.94 -20.14
CA GLN A 103 -3.66 -3.08 -19.92
C GLN A 103 -3.42 -2.15 -21.13
N PHE A 104 -3.36 -0.84 -20.89
CA PHE A 104 -3.06 0.17 -21.90
C PHE A 104 -1.66 0.75 -21.69
N ASP A 105 -0.86 0.89 -22.76
CA ASP A 105 0.49 1.47 -22.65
C ASP A 105 0.42 3.00 -22.65
N HIS A 106 0.84 3.58 -21.54
CA HIS A 106 0.70 5.00 -21.27
C HIS A 106 1.83 5.86 -21.84
N ARG A 107 2.92 5.24 -22.32
CA ARG A 107 4.16 5.96 -22.69
C ARG A 107 3.95 7.08 -23.69
N ASP A 108 3.03 6.91 -24.64
CA ASP A 108 2.77 7.86 -25.71
C ASP A 108 1.65 8.87 -25.40
N VAL A 109 0.95 8.71 -24.27
CA VAL A 109 -0.19 9.58 -23.90
C VAL A 109 0.05 10.39 -22.62
N ILE A 110 1.06 10.03 -21.84
CA ILE A 110 1.42 10.76 -20.61
C ILE A 110 2.49 11.81 -20.92
N ASP A 111 2.33 12.98 -20.31
CA ASP A 111 3.36 14.02 -20.33
C ASP A 111 4.44 13.72 -19.29
N TRP A 112 5.53 13.11 -19.76
CA TRP A 112 6.72 12.78 -18.96
C TRP A 112 7.49 14.00 -18.44
N ASN A 113 7.09 15.24 -18.76
CA ASN A 113 7.70 16.42 -18.14
C ASN A 113 7.30 16.58 -16.67
N TYR A 114 6.18 15.99 -16.25
CA TYR A 114 5.72 16.03 -14.86
C TYR A 114 6.37 14.97 -13.96
N TYR A 115 6.83 13.86 -14.54
CA TYR A 115 7.32 12.70 -13.81
C TYR A 115 8.82 12.49 -14.04
N ASP A 116 9.51 12.01 -13.02
CA ASP A 116 10.84 11.44 -13.19
C ASP A 116 10.69 10.01 -13.70
N ALA A 117 10.82 9.83 -15.01
CA ALA A 117 10.70 8.54 -15.67
C ALA A 117 11.70 7.49 -15.15
N SER A 118 12.83 7.90 -14.54
CA SER A 118 13.77 6.95 -13.95
C SER A 118 13.22 6.25 -12.70
N LEU A 119 12.16 6.81 -12.11
CA LEU A 119 11.48 6.29 -10.93
C LEU A 119 10.22 5.48 -11.27
N VAL A 120 9.87 5.35 -12.56
CA VAL A 120 8.73 4.56 -13.05
C VAL A 120 9.27 3.29 -13.70
N PRO A 121 9.18 2.12 -13.03
CA PRO A 121 9.71 0.88 -13.58
C PRO A 121 8.88 0.39 -14.77
N PRO A 122 9.51 -0.28 -15.77
CA PRO A 122 8.78 -0.91 -16.85
C PRO A 122 7.94 -2.08 -16.32
N MET A 123 6.73 -2.22 -16.87
CA MET A 123 5.74 -3.23 -16.43
C MET A 123 5.50 -4.30 -17.49
N GLY A 124 5.76 -3.98 -18.76
CA GLY A 124 5.71 -4.90 -19.89
C GLY A 124 7.09 -5.32 -20.41
N PRO A 125 7.14 -6.37 -21.27
CA PRO A 125 8.39 -6.93 -21.79
C PRO A 125 9.14 -5.98 -22.74
N ASN A 126 8.46 -4.97 -23.30
CA ASN A 126 9.04 -3.96 -24.20
C ASN A 126 9.14 -2.59 -23.52
N GLY A 127 9.09 -2.56 -22.19
CA GLY A 127 9.15 -1.34 -21.41
C GLY A 127 7.83 -0.58 -21.31
N GLU A 128 6.69 -1.22 -21.59
CA GLU A 128 5.36 -0.62 -21.44
C GLU A 128 5.09 -0.16 -20.01
N VAL A 129 4.28 0.90 -19.86
CA VAL A 129 3.82 1.44 -18.57
C VAL A 129 2.30 1.36 -18.52
N PHE A 130 1.75 0.58 -17.58
CA PHE A 130 0.31 0.30 -17.51
C PHE A 130 -0.43 1.12 -16.44
N GLU A 131 0.30 1.78 -15.55
CA GLU A 131 -0.22 2.70 -14.53
C GLU A 131 0.85 3.72 -14.15
N ILE A 132 0.44 4.80 -13.47
CA ILE A 132 1.38 5.75 -12.88
C ILE A 132 1.52 5.48 -11.38
N PRO A 133 2.69 5.07 -10.89
CA PRO A 133 2.82 4.67 -9.49
C PRO A 133 2.68 5.87 -8.55
N LEU A 134 2.08 5.68 -7.37
CA LEU A 134 1.93 6.72 -6.34
C LEU A 134 3.28 7.24 -5.80
N GLY A 135 4.34 6.45 -5.97
CA GLY A 135 5.70 6.76 -5.53
C GLY A 135 6.73 5.81 -6.16
N THR A 136 8.01 6.01 -5.84
CA THR A 136 9.12 5.26 -6.44
C THR A 136 9.17 3.80 -5.99
N SER A 137 8.76 3.55 -4.75
CA SER A 137 8.81 2.23 -4.12
C SER A 137 7.86 2.18 -2.93
N ASN A 138 7.20 1.05 -2.73
CA ASN A 138 6.38 0.80 -1.54
C ASN A 138 7.22 -0.01 -0.57
N ILE A 139 7.90 0.64 0.37
CA ILE A 139 8.60 -0.07 1.44
C ILE A 139 7.54 -0.81 2.25
N THR A 140 7.54 -2.13 2.13
CA THR A 140 6.51 -2.99 2.70
C THR A 140 6.83 -3.40 4.13
N THR A 141 8.11 -3.38 4.50
CA THR A 141 8.58 -3.83 5.80
C THR A 141 9.31 -2.69 6.51
N VAL A 142 8.61 -2.03 7.42
CA VAL A 142 9.15 -0.99 8.31
C VAL A 142 8.85 -1.39 9.75
N LEU A 143 9.85 -1.27 10.62
CA LEU A 143 9.70 -1.40 12.06
C LEU A 143 9.51 -0.01 12.67
N PHE A 144 8.27 0.37 12.92
CA PHE A 144 7.90 1.62 13.59
C PHE A 144 8.16 1.46 15.08
N MET A 145 9.03 2.30 15.65
CA MET A 145 9.44 2.26 17.05
C MET A 145 8.89 3.46 17.81
N ASN A 146 8.18 3.21 18.91
CA ASN A 146 7.70 4.26 19.81
C ASN A 146 8.85 4.70 20.75
N GLU A 147 9.58 5.75 20.37
CA GLU A 147 10.78 6.22 21.07
C GLU A 147 10.49 6.65 22.50
N LYS A 148 9.35 7.34 22.72
CA LYS A 148 8.95 7.80 24.05
C LYS A 148 8.66 6.63 24.97
N LEU A 149 7.94 5.62 24.49
CA LEU A 149 7.65 4.41 25.26
C LEU A 149 8.94 3.62 25.58
N MET A 150 9.82 3.45 24.59
CA MET A 150 11.12 2.81 24.75
C MET A 150 11.96 3.51 25.84
N GLN A 151 12.06 4.85 25.78
CA GLN A 151 12.78 5.65 26.78
C GLN A 151 12.17 5.50 28.18
N SER A 152 10.84 5.52 28.29
CA SER A 152 10.14 5.38 29.59
C SER A 152 10.39 4.02 30.27
N LEU A 153 10.72 2.99 29.48
CA LEU A 153 11.03 1.65 29.92
C LEU A 153 12.54 1.38 30.03
N GLY A 154 13.38 2.40 29.79
CA GLY A 154 14.84 2.28 29.83
C GLY A 154 15.42 1.42 28.70
N LEU A 155 14.70 1.27 27.60
CA LEU A 155 15.10 0.49 26.43
C LEU A 155 15.81 1.38 25.39
N ARG A 156 16.59 0.75 24.51
CA ARG A 156 17.28 1.38 23.39
C ARG A 156 16.87 0.73 22.08
N ALA A 157 17.06 1.44 20.97
CA ALA A 157 16.81 0.90 19.64
C ALA A 157 17.62 -0.42 19.42
N PRO A 158 16.96 -1.50 18.94
CA PRO A 158 17.58 -2.80 18.76
C PRO A 158 18.49 -2.81 17.54
N LYS A 159 19.65 -3.46 17.63
CA LYS A 159 20.58 -3.66 16.50
C LYS A 159 20.57 -5.09 15.98
N THR A 160 20.25 -6.03 16.87
CA THR A 160 20.17 -7.46 16.56
C THR A 160 18.83 -8.03 17.00
N TYR A 161 18.46 -9.17 16.43
CA TYR A 161 17.29 -9.92 16.91
C TYR A 161 17.38 -10.26 18.41
N ALA A 162 18.59 -10.52 18.94
CA ALA A 162 18.78 -10.78 20.37
C ALA A 162 18.39 -9.59 21.25
N ASP A 163 18.55 -8.35 20.75
CA ASP A 163 18.11 -7.15 21.47
C ASP A 163 16.58 -7.12 21.60
N LEU A 164 15.84 -7.52 20.56
CA LEU A 164 14.38 -7.66 20.61
C LEU A 164 13.95 -8.71 21.63
N VAL A 165 14.62 -9.87 21.66
CA VAL A 165 14.36 -10.92 22.66
C VAL A 165 14.59 -10.40 24.08
N ALA A 166 15.64 -9.58 24.29
CA ALA A 166 15.93 -8.99 25.59
C ALA A 166 14.86 -7.99 26.08
N MET A 167 14.01 -7.46 25.19
CA MET A 167 12.90 -6.56 25.55
C MET A 167 11.66 -7.31 26.04
N VAL A 168 11.52 -8.61 25.73
CA VAL A 168 10.34 -9.42 26.06
C VAL A 168 9.97 -9.39 27.55
N PRO A 169 10.91 -9.54 28.51
CA PRO A 169 10.57 -9.47 29.94
C PRO A 169 10.03 -8.10 30.36
N VAL A 170 10.58 -7.02 29.80
CA VAL A 170 10.17 -5.64 30.10
C VAL A 170 8.78 -5.36 29.53
N ALA A 171 8.55 -5.72 28.25
CA ALA A 171 7.25 -5.60 27.60
C ALA A 171 6.17 -6.41 28.35
N ARG A 172 6.48 -7.65 28.72
CA ARG A 172 5.58 -8.51 29.50
C ARG A 172 5.23 -7.91 30.86
N LYS A 173 6.20 -7.34 31.58
CA LYS A 173 5.97 -6.67 32.87
C LYS A 173 5.06 -5.44 32.72
N ALA A 174 5.18 -4.73 31.60
CA ALA A 174 4.36 -3.56 31.28
C ALA A 174 2.99 -3.93 30.66
N GLY A 175 2.73 -5.20 30.35
CA GLY A 175 1.48 -5.63 29.74
C GLY A 175 1.32 -5.22 28.27
N ILE A 176 2.44 -5.03 27.56
CA ILE A 176 2.49 -4.59 26.16
C ILE A 176 3.21 -5.63 25.29
N GLU A 177 3.06 -5.51 23.98
CA GLU A 177 3.76 -6.33 23.00
C GLU A 177 5.17 -5.79 22.70
N VAL A 178 6.10 -6.67 22.29
CA VAL A 178 7.37 -6.20 21.71
C VAL A 178 7.08 -5.70 20.29
N VAL A 179 6.68 -6.59 19.38
CA VAL A 179 6.30 -6.22 18.02
C VAL A 179 4.83 -6.57 17.79
N GLY A 180 4.02 -5.56 17.44
CA GLY A 180 2.67 -5.70 16.91
C GLY A 180 2.68 -5.96 15.41
N ILE A 181 1.84 -6.89 14.96
CA ILE A 181 1.55 -7.20 13.56
C ILE A 181 0.09 -7.65 13.45
N ASP A 182 -0.58 -7.30 12.35
CA ASP A 182 -1.90 -7.78 11.98
C ASP A 182 -1.82 -9.02 11.08
N GLY A 183 -2.73 -9.97 11.30
CA GLY A 183 -2.74 -11.22 10.56
C GLY A 183 -4.11 -11.72 10.15
N ALA A 184 -5.19 -11.04 10.55
CA ALA A 184 -6.55 -11.42 10.15
C ALA A 184 -6.72 -11.39 8.61
N ASP A 185 -6.07 -10.43 7.94
CA ASP A 185 -6.12 -10.24 6.49
C ASP A 185 -5.01 -11.02 5.75
N GLY A 186 -4.08 -11.64 6.49
CA GLY A 186 -2.99 -12.50 6.01
C GLY A 186 -1.86 -11.79 5.24
N TRP A 187 -2.15 -10.73 4.48
CA TRP A 187 -1.20 -10.08 3.58
C TRP A 187 0.00 -9.45 4.32
N ALA A 188 -0.20 -8.89 5.52
CA ALA A 188 0.86 -8.22 6.27
C ALA A 188 1.96 -9.19 6.72
N TRP A 189 1.64 -10.45 7.01
CA TRP A 189 2.66 -11.47 7.31
C TRP A 189 3.53 -11.79 6.10
N GLY A 190 2.93 -11.91 4.91
CA GLY A 190 3.66 -12.15 3.67
C GLY A 190 4.49 -10.95 3.25
N SER A 191 3.84 -9.79 3.14
CA SER A 191 4.39 -8.55 2.60
C SER A 191 5.30 -7.84 3.60
N CYS A 192 4.82 -7.58 4.82
CA CYS A 192 5.49 -6.71 5.80
C CYS A 192 6.50 -7.42 6.69
N LEU A 193 6.57 -8.75 6.67
CA LEU A 193 7.49 -9.52 7.51
C LEU A 193 8.27 -10.56 6.71
N MET A 194 7.57 -11.53 6.12
CA MET A 194 8.22 -12.70 5.51
C MET A 194 9.04 -12.34 4.28
N SER A 195 8.62 -11.36 3.47
CA SER A 195 9.39 -10.92 2.30
C SER A 195 10.80 -10.44 2.68
N THR A 196 10.92 -9.67 3.77
CA THR A 196 12.22 -9.23 4.30
C THR A 196 13.02 -10.41 4.89
N ILE A 197 12.38 -11.27 5.68
CA ILE A 197 13.07 -12.44 6.29
C ILE A 197 13.64 -13.37 5.21
N ILE A 198 12.83 -13.70 4.19
CA ILE A 198 13.22 -14.59 3.09
C ILE A 198 14.37 -13.98 2.29
N ALA A 199 14.26 -12.70 1.89
CA ALA A 199 15.32 -12.02 1.15
C ALA A 199 16.65 -12.00 1.93
N ARG A 200 16.61 -11.67 3.22
CA ARG A 200 17.81 -11.55 4.07
C ARG A 200 18.47 -12.90 4.36
N ILE A 201 17.69 -13.95 4.63
CA ILE A 201 18.18 -15.31 4.89
C ILE A 201 18.69 -15.97 3.62
N SER A 202 17.97 -15.84 2.50
CA SER A 202 18.37 -16.42 1.22
C SER A 202 19.59 -15.71 0.61
N GLY A 203 19.70 -14.39 0.81
CA GLY A 203 20.64 -13.55 0.07
C GLY A 203 20.11 -13.09 -1.28
N ASP A 204 18.87 -13.42 -1.63
CA ASP A 204 18.26 -13.11 -2.91
C ASP A 204 16.97 -12.30 -2.72
N PRO A 205 16.98 -10.98 -3.04
CA PRO A 205 15.78 -10.16 -2.92
C PRO A 205 14.65 -10.59 -3.88
N GLN A 206 14.96 -11.39 -4.91
CA GLN A 206 13.99 -11.91 -5.87
C GLN A 206 13.55 -13.35 -5.55
N TRP A 207 13.92 -13.90 -4.40
CA TRP A 207 13.69 -15.31 -4.07
C TRP A 207 12.22 -15.72 -4.25
N VAL A 208 11.28 -14.92 -3.73
CA VAL A 208 9.83 -15.19 -3.82
C VAL A 208 9.37 -15.21 -5.28
N SER A 209 9.75 -14.19 -6.07
CA SER A 209 9.39 -14.12 -7.49
C SER A 209 9.98 -15.27 -8.30
N LYS A 210 11.21 -15.69 -8.00
CA LYS A 210 11.85 -16.86 -8.64
C LYS A 210 11.18 -18.17 -8.23
N ALA A 211 10.71 -18.31 -7.00
CA ALA A 211 9.95 -19.47 -6.55
C ALA A 211 8.59 -19.57 -7.27
N VAL A 212 7.87 -18.44 -7.39
CA VAL A 212 6.61 -18.37 -8.16
C VAL A 212 6.83 -18.70 -9.63
N ALA A 213 7.96 -18.28 -10.21
CA ALA A 213 8.35 -18.64 -11.58
C ALA A 213 8.87 -20.08 -11.74
N GLY A 214 8.84 -20.90 -10.67
CA GLY A 214 9.30 -22.29 -10.68
C GLY A 214 10.82 -22.48 -10.72
N GLN A 215 11.61 -21.42 -10.55
CA GLN A 215 13.07 -21.47 -10.52
C GLN A 215 13.61 -21.90 -9.15
N TYR A 216 12.88 -21.59 -8.07
CA TYR A 216 13.11 -22.09 -6.72
C TYR A 216 11.89 -22.86 -6.20
N LYS A 217 12.06 -23.58 -5.09
CA LYS A 217 10.98 -24.33 -4.45
C LYS A 217 10.74 -23.81 -3.04
N PHE A 218 9.48 -23.76 -2.62
CA PHE A 218 9.11 -23.50 -1.23
C PHE A 218 9.59 -24.59 -0.24
N THR A 219 10.15 -25.70 -0.74
CA THR A 219 10.85 -26.70 0.07
C THR A 219 12.35 -26.44 0.20
N ASP A 220 12.90 -25.42 -0.48
CA ASP A 220 14.33 -25.12 -0.40
C ASP A 220 14.69 -24.61 1.01
N LYS A 221 15.92 -24.93 1.43
CA LYS A 221 16.39 -24.65 2.79
C LYS A 221 16.20 -23.19 3.20
N ALA A 222 16.42 -22.24 2.29
CA ALA A 222 16.27 -20.82 2.59
C ALA A 222 14.86 -20.46 3.09
N PHE A 223 13.81 -20.96 2.42
CA PHE A 223 12.43 -20.69 2.82
C PHE A 223 12.04 -21.44 4.09
N VAL A 224 12.48 -22.70 4.23
CA VAL A 224 12.27 -23.50 5.44
C VAL A 224 12.93 -22.84 6.66
N ASP A 225 14.16 -22.34 6.51
CA ASP A 225 14.87 -21.60 7.56
C ASP A 225 14.14 -20.28 7.92
N SER A 226 13.56 -19.58 6.94
CA SER A 226 12.72 -18.40 7.19
C SER A 226 11.47 -18.72 8.00
N LEU A 227 10.78 -19.82 7.69
CA LEU A 227 9.63 -20.28 8.48
C LEU A 227 10.04 -20.72 9.89
N ALA A 228 11.18 -21.41 10.03
CA ALA A 228 11.72 -21.78 11.33
C ALA A 228 12.10 -20.55 12.17
N PHE A 229 12.61 -19.49 11.52
CA PHE A 229 12.87 -18.23 12.19
C PHE A 229 11.57 -17.54 12.64
N LEU A 230 10.52 -17.54 11.82
CA LEU A 230 9.21 -17.04 12.21
C LEU A 230 8.65 -17.78 13.45
N GLU A 231 8.74 -19.11 13.46
CA GLU A 231 8.34 -19.92 14.61
C GLU A 231 9.15 -19.54 15.86
N ARG A 232 10.46 -19.30 15.70
CA ARG A 232 11.31 -18.82 16.78
C ARG A 232 10.88 -17.45 17.29
N MET A 233 10.50 -16.51 16.44
CA MET A 233 9.99 -15.20 16.85
C MET A 233 8.78 -15.29 17.78
N VAL A 234 7.89 -16.24 17.51
CA VAL A 234 6.73 -16.54 18.35
C VAL A 234 7.16 -17.21 19.66
N LYS A 235 8.03 -18.22 19.61
CA LYS A 235 8.55 -18.93 20.80
C LYS A 235 9.30 -18.02 21.76
N ASP A 236 10.14 -17.14 21.22
CA ASP A 236 10.93 -16.18 22.00
C ASP A 236 10.04 -15.04 22.54
N GLY A 237 8.79 -14.91 22.07
CA GLY A 237 7.80 -13.93 22.54
C GLY A 237 7.97 -12.54 21.95
N VAL A 238 8.76 -12.40 20.87
CA VAL A 238 8.95 -11.14 20.14
C VAL A 238 7.66 -10.77 19.39
N ILE A 239 6.98 -11.76 18.82
CA ILE A 239 5.66 -11.62 18.20
C ILE A 239 4.67 -12.52 18.95
N SER A 240 3.49 -12.00 19.24
CA SER A 240 2.41 -12.77 19.87
C SER A 240 1.78 -13.73 18.86
N SER A 241 1.51 -14.99 19.23
CA SER A 241 0.74 -15.90 18.36
C SER A 241 -0.70 -15.45 18.11
N LYS A 242 -1.23 -14.53 18.95
CA LYS A 242 -2.58 -13.97 18.78
C LYS A 242 -2.66 -12.91 17.69
N SER A 243 -1.53 -12.44 17.17
CA SER A 243 -1.49 -11.46 16.08
C SER A 243 -2.24 -11.92 14.82
N VAL A 244 -2.40 -13.24 14.60
CA VAL A 244 -3.23 -13.80 13.51
C VAL A 244 -4.72 -13.46 13.62
N LEU A 245 -5.18 -12.96 14.76
CA LEU A 245 -6.56 -12.54 15.00
C LEU A 245 -6.73 -11.02 14.97
N ILE A 246 -5.64 -10.28 14.79
CA ILE A 246 -5.64 -8.82 14.82
C ILE A 246 -5.78 -8.32 13.38
N ASP A 247 -6.77 -7.46 13.14
CA ASP A 247 -6.95 -6.74 11.87
C ASP A 247 -6.03 -5.51 11.79
N TYR A 248 -5.87 -4.99 10.57
CA TYR A 248 -5.02 -3.83 10.29
C TYR A 248 -5.31 -2.63 11.21
N GLY A 249 -6.58 -2.22 11.31
CA GLY A 249 -6.99 -1.07 12.13
C GLY A 249 -6.70 -1.27 13.62
N ALA A 250 -6.96 -2.48 14.13
CA ALA A 250 -6.67 -2.84 15.52
C ALA A 250 -5.16 -2.79 15.84
N ASN A 251 -4.30 -3.25 14.92
CA ASN A 251 -2.85 -3.16 15.11
C ASN A 251 -2.36 -1.70 15.17
N VAL A 252 -2.81 -0.87 14.22
CA VAL A 252 -2.51 0.57 14.19
C VAL A 252 -3.01 1.29 15.45
N SER A 253 -4.22 0.97 15.90
CA SER A 253 -4.79 1.52 17.13
C SER A 253 -4.02 1.07 18.37
N ASN A 254 -3.61 -0.20 18.45
CA ASN A 254 -2.81 -0.70 19.56
C ASN A 254 -1.46 0.03 19.67
N TYR A 255 -0.76 0.22 18.55
CA TYR A 255 0.48 0.98 18.50
C TYR A 255 0.27 2.45 18.90
N SER A 256 -0.75 3.11 18.35
CA SER A 256 -1.11 4.50 18.65
C SER A 256 -1.50 4.73 20.12
N ASN A 257 -1.93 3.67 20.81
CA ASN A 257 -2.25 3.67 22.23
C ASN A 257 -1.10 3.16 23.13
N GLY A 258 0.11 2.99 22.59
CA GLY A 258 1.29 2.57 23.35
C GLY A 258 1.23 1.13 23.87
N LYS A 259 0.44 0.26 23.24
CA LYS A 259 0.30 -1.16 23.62
C LYS A 259 1.35 -2.07 22.98
N ALA A 260 2.25 -1.53 22.17
CA ALA A 260 3.39 -2.24 21.60
C ALA A 260 4.62 -1.31 21.55
N LEU A 261 5.82 -1.87 21.76
CA LEU A 261 7.08 -1.12 21.59
C LEU A 261 7.32 -0.78 20.12
N PHE A 262 6.99 -1.73 19.25
CA PHE A 262 7.12 -1.61 17.82
C PHE A 262 5.85 -2.08 17.11
N MET A 263 5.62 -1.55 15.90
CA MET A 263 4.68 -2.08 14.93
C MET A 263 5.45 -2.41 13.65
N VAL A 264 5.25 -3.60 13.08
CA VAL A 264 5.76 -3.90 11.73
C VAL A 264 4.65 -3.72 10.70
N GLN A 265 4.88 -2.83 9.74
CA GLN A 265 3.93 -2.51 8.68
C GLN A 265 4.65 -1.89 7.48
N GLY A 266 3.94 -1.68 6.38
CA GLY A 266 4.48 -0.87 5.28
C GLY A 266 4.51 0.61 5.61
N GLN A 267 5.29 1.37 4.84
CA GLN A 267 5.48 2.81 5.06
C GLN A 267 4.17 3.61 5.06
N TRP A 268 3.17 3.15 4.30
CA TRP A 268 1.87 3.80 4.12
C TRP A 268 1.08 3.94 5.43
N VAL A 269 1.41 3.15 6.46
CA VAL A 269 0.75 3.24 7.77
C VAL A 269 1.16 4.50 8.55
N ALA A 270 2.22 5.21 8.14
CA ALA A 270 2.72 6.37 8.88
C ALA A 270 1.62 7.42 9.11
N GLY A 271 0.76 7.63 8.11
CA GLY A 271 -0.41 8.49 8.19
C GLY A 271 -1.53 8.01 9.11
N GLY A 272 -1.59 6.71 9.36
CA GLY A 272 -2.60 6.07 10.19
C GLY A 272 -2.29 6.12 11.69
N ILE A 273 -1.13 6.64 12.11
CA ILE A 273 -0.79 6.75 13.54
C ILE A 273 -1.60 7.91 14.13
N GLU A 274 -2.77 7.59 14.68
CA GLU A 274 -3.80 8.57 15.07
C GLU A 274 -3.39 9.47 16.23
N ASN A 275 -2.58 8.96 17.17
CA ASN A 275 -2.15 9.73 18.35
C ASN A 275 -0.95 10.62 17.99
N PRO A 276 -1.09 11.96 18.01
CA PRO A 276 -0.01 12.86 17.60
C PRO A 276 1.24 12.75 18.47
N GLU A 277 1.09 12.40 19.76
CA GLU A 277 2.23 12.20 20.64
C GLU A 277 3.04 10.97 20.22
N VAL A 278 2.36 9.88 19.87
CA VAL A 278 3.04 8.66 19.38
C VAL A 278 3.60 8.90 17.98
N ALA A 279 2.85 9.53 17.08
CA ALA A 279 3.31 9.86 15.73
C ALA A 279 4.60 10.70 15.75
N ASN A 280 4.64 11.77 16.56
CA ASN A 280 5.81 12.65 16.69
C ASN A 280 7.01 12.00 17.39
N ASN A 281 6.83 10.85 18.05
CA ASN A 281 7.89 10.09 18.71
C ASN A 281 8.07 8.70 18.07
N THR A 282 7.67 8.54 16.80
CA THR A 282 7.86 7.29 16.07
C THR A 282 9.08 7.39 15.18
N ALA A 283 10.04 6.48 15.38
CA ALA A 283 11.14 6.27 14.45
C ALA A 283 10.83 5.12 13.49
N MET A 284 11.20 5.26 12.21
CA MET A 284 11.09 4.19 11.22
C MET A 284 12.44 3.49 11.08
N LEU A 285 12.48 2.19 11.37
CA LEU A 285 13.69 1.38 11.31
C LEU A 285 13.56 0.26 10.29
N ALA A 286 14.68 -0.16 9.70
CA ALA A 286 14.78 -1.50 9.14
C ALA A 286 14.75 -2.53 10.28
N TRP A 287 14.44 -3.79 9.94
CA TRP A 287 14.55 -4.87 10.93
C TRP A 287 16.00 -5.01 11.43
N PRO A 288 16.21 -5.27 12.73
CA PRO A 288 17.53 -5.61 13.27
C PRO A 288 18.18 -6.79 12.54
N THR A 289 19.49 -6.94 12.68
CA THR A 289 20.25 -8.05 12.11
C THR A 289 19.66 -9.39 12.55
N LEU A 290 19.26 -10.21 11.56
CA LEU A 290 18.63 -11.50 11.78
C LEU A 290 19.70 -12.59 11.98
N PRO A 291 19.46 -13.60 12.84
CA PRO A 291 20.37 -14.73 12.98
C PRO A 291 20.46 -15.51 11.66
N GLY A 292 21.68 -15.65 11.15
CA GLY A 292 21.94 -16.43 9.93
C GLY A 292 21.66 -15.69 8.62
N GLU A 293 21.40 -14.38 8.65
CA GLU A 293 21.29 -13.61 7.42
C GLU A 293 22.61 -13.54 6.65
N LYS A 294 22.50 -13.35 5.32
CA LYS A 294 23.67 -13.22 4.47
C LYS A 294 24.35 -11.86 4.66
N PRO A 295 25.69 -11.79 4.62
CA PRO A 295 26.42 -10.53 4.70
C PRO A 295 25.96 -9.52 3.64
N GLY A 296 25.94 -8.24 3.97
CA GLY A 296 25.52 -7.16 3.07
C GLY A 296 24.02 -6.90 3.03
N ASN A 297 23.21 -7.70 3.74
CA ASN A 297 21.76 -7.51 3.83
C ASN A 297 21.31 -6.78 5.11
N GLU A 298 22.24 -6.43 6.00
CA GLU A 298 21.94 -5.65 7.20
C GLU A 298 21.29 -4.31 6.82
N GLY A 299 20.18 -3.98 7.47
CA GLY A 299 19.44 -2.75 7.19
C GLY A 299 18.64 -2.74 5.88
N SER A 300 18.65 -3.84 5.11
CA SER A 300 17.77 -3.97 3.93
C SER A 300 16.31 -4.12 4.33
N VAL A 301 15.42 -3.58 3.50
CA VAL A 301 13.96 -3.65 3.65
C VAL A 301 13.33 -4.23 2.39
N ALA A 302 12.27 -5.01 2.54
CA ALA A 302 11.48 -5.42 1.39
C ALA A 302 10.65 -4.24 0.85
N ALA A 303 10.55 -4.20 -0.47
CA ALA A 303 9.74 -3.26 -1.19
C ALA A 303 8.92 -3.98 -2.26
N ALA A 304 7.73 -3.45 -2.54
CA ALA A 304 6.90 -3.86 -3.65
C ALA A 304 7.03 -2.82 -4.78
N ILE A 305 6.87 -3.30 -6.02
CA ILE A 305 6.60 -2.42 -7.14
C ILE A 305 5.33 -1.65 -6.78
N GLN A 306 5.37 -0.33 -6.97
CA GLN A 306 4.25 0.52 -6.63
C GLN A 306 3.02 0.21 -7.49
N VAL A 307 1.89 0.64 -6.94
CA VAL A 307 0.56 0.56 -7.54
C VAL A 307 0.07 1.99 -7.73
N GLY A 308 -0.90 2.15 -8.61
CA GLY A 308 -1.37 3.46 -9.00
C GLY A 308 -2.52 3.40 -9.99
N TYR A 309 -2.91 4.56 -10.49
CA TYR A 309 -4.01 4.68 -11.43
C TYR A 309 -3.52 4.55 -12.87
N GLY A 310 -4.20 3.70 -13.63
CA GLY A 310 -3.99 3.50 -15.06
C GLY A 310 -5.31 3.50 -15.82
N LEU A 311 -5.28 3.99 -17.06
CA LEU A 311 -6.34 3.79 -18.04
C LEU A 311 -6.41 2.33 -18.45
N THR A 312 -7.63 1.84 -18.59
CA THR A 312 -7.87 0.57 -19.29
C THR A 312 -7.91 0.80 -20.79
N LYS A 313 -7.77 -0.26 -21.59
CA LYS A 313 -8.01 -0.16 -23.04
C LYS A 313 -9.43 0.32 -23.38
N SER A 314 -10.42 -0.02 -22.53
CA SER A 314 -11.78 0.49 -22.66
C SER A 314 -11.81 2.02 -22.51
N GLY A 315 -11.22 2.55 -21.43
CA GLY A 315 -11.16 4.00 -21.19
C GLY A 315 -10.35 4.76 -22.24
N ALA A 316 -9.37 4.10 -22.86
CA ALA A 316 -8.56 4.69 -23.93
C ALA A 316 -9.26 4.73 -25.31
N SER A 317 -10.40 4.05 -25.46
CA SER A 317 -11.06 3.87 -26.77
C SER A 317 -11.83 5.10 -27.25
N ASP A 318 -12.41 5.87 -26.32
CA ASP A 318 -13.06 7.15 -26.59
C ASP A 318 -12.06 8.30 -26.28
N PRO A 319 -11.68 9.13 -27.27
CA PRO A 319 -10.76 10.24 -27.03
C PRO A 319 -11.21 11.22 -25.94
N ALA A 320 -12.50 11.50 -25.81
CA ALA A 320 -13.00 12.44 -24.81
C ALA A 320 -12.84 11.86 -23.39
N VAL A 321 -13.17 10.58 -23.20
CA VAL A 321 -12.98 9.86 -21.93
C VAL A 321 -11.50 9.73 -21.60
N ARG A 322 -10.69 9.31 -22.57
CA ARG A 322 -9.23 9.19 -22.42
C ARG A 322 -8.60 10.50 -21.96
N ASP A 323 -8.89 11.59 -22.65
CA ASP A 323 -8.29 12.90 -22.35
C ASP A 323 -8.77 13.42 -20.99
N ALA A 324 -10.04 13.19 -20.63
CA ALA A 324 -10.59 13.52 -19.30
C ALA A 324 -9.92 12.70 -18.18
N ALA A 325 -9.72 11.39 -18.39
CA ALA A 325 -9.08 10.49 -17.44
C ALA A 325 -7.58 10.80 -17.27
N LEU A 326 -6.85 11.09 -18.36
CA LEU A 326 -5.45 11.52 -18.28
C LEU A 326 -5.32 12.84 -17.53
N LYS A 327 -6.25 13.77 -17.73
CA LYS A 327 -6.30 15.03 -16.99
C LYS A 327 -6.57 14.79 -15.50
N PHE A 328 -7.45 13.85 -15.15
CA PHE A 328 -7.67 13.44 -13.77
C PHE A 328 -6.42 12.79 -13.17
N ILE A 329 -5.76 11.86 -13.87
CA ILE A 329 -4.48 11.29 -13.44
C ILE A 329 -3.49 12.43 -13.18
N GLN A 330 -3.24 13.31 -14.13
CA GLN A 330 -2.29 14.41 -13.95
C GLN A 330 -2.63 15.32 -12.76
N TYR A 331 -3.92 15.61 -12.52
CA TYR A 331 -4.37 16.36 -11.35
C TYR A 331 -4.14 15.58 -10.05
N PHE A 332 -4.48 14.29 -10.06
CA PHE A 332 -4.23 13.37 -8.96
C PHE A 332 -2.76 13.40 -8.61
N TYR A 333 -1.83 13.21 -9.55
CA TYR A 333 -0.39 13.21 -9.23
C TYR A 333 0.23 14.61 -9.08
N SER A 334 -0.54 15.70 -9.17
CA SER A 334 0.01 17.06 -9.10
C SER A 334 0.80 17.34 -7.81
N GLU A 335 1.72 18.31 -7.86
CA GLU A 335 2.58 18.66 -6.71
C GLU A 335 1.80 18.96 -5.41
N PRO A 336 0.69 19.73 -5.42
CA PRO A 336 -0.10 19.95 -4.20
C PRO A 336 -0.66 18.66 -3.61
N GLU A 337 -1.21 17.79 -4.46
CA GLU A 337 -1.87 16.55 -4.03
C GLU A 337 -0.87 15.49 -3.57
N THR A 338 0.27 15.41 -4.25
CA THR A 338 1.42 14.60 -3.84
C THR A 338 2.04 15.11 -2.54
N THR A 339 2.14 16.42 -2.36
CA THR A 339 2.59 17.03 -1.10
C THR A 339 1.63 16.73 0.05
N GLN A 340 0.32 16.80 -0.19
CA GLN A 340 -0.66 16.46 0.83
C GLN A 340 -0.53 14.99 1.25
N ARG A 341 -0.43 14.06 0.29
CA ARG A 341 -0.20 12.63 0.59
C ARG A 341 1.10 12.38 1.35
N LEU A 342 2.17 13.11 1.03
CA LEU A 342 3.43 13.02 1.75
C LEU A 342 3.28 13.50 3.21
N ARG A 343 2.59 14.63 3.44
CA ARG A 343 2.30 15.13 4.79
C ARG A 343 1.42 14.19 5.59
N ASP A 344 0.48 13.55 4.92
CA ASP A 344 -0.43 12.58 5.51
C ASP A 344 0.22 11.20 5.64
N GLY A 345 1.52 11.04 5.36
CA GLY A 345 2.24 9.77 5.53
C GLY A 345 1.76 8.63 4.62
N ALA A 346 1.01 8.93 3.57
CA ALA A 346 0.48 7.94 2.62
C ALA A 346 1.53 7.51 1.58
N ILE A 347 2.52 8.36 1.30
CA ILE A 347 3.67 8.08 0.42
C ILE A 347 4.94 8.62 1.05
N VAL A 348 6.11 8.05 0.73
CA VAL A 348 7.41 8.55 1.24
C VAL A 348 8.39 8.95 0.13
N ALA A 349 8.11 8.59 -1.12
CA ALA A 349 9.02 8.86 -2.24
C ALA A 349 8.21 9.22 -3.49
N PRO A 350 7.86 10.50 -3.68
CA PRO A 350 7.17 10.97 -4.89
C PRO A 350 7.97 10.73 -6.18
N ILE A 351 7.26 10.49 -7.29
CA ILE A 351 7.85 10.32 -8.64
C ILE A 351 7.88 11.62 -9.45
N LEU A 352 7.57 12.77 -8.86
CA LEU A 352 7.47 14.03 -9.59
C LEU A 352 8.84 14.61 -9.92
N LYS A 353 8.99 15.11 -11.15
CA LYS A 353 10.25 15.67 -11.63
C LYS A 353 10.59 16.95 -10.86
N GLY A 354 11.78 16.98 -10.26
CA GLY A 354 12.28 18.14 -9.52
C GLY A 354 11.56 18.39 -8.18
N TYR A 355 10.74 17.46 -7.72
CA TYR A 355 9.99 17.58 -6.47
C TYR A 355 10.91 17.86 -5.29
N GLN A 356 10.62 18.94 -4.56
CA GLN A 356 11.33 19.27 -3.33
C GLN A 356 10.46 18.84 -2.16
N VAL A 357 10.99 17.93 -1.34
CA VAL A 357 10.34 17.55 -0.08
C VAL A 357 10.18 18.82 0.77
N PRO A 358 8.94 19.19 1.14
CA PRO A 358 8.73 20.35 1.98
C PRO A 358 9.46 20.18 3.32
N ALA A 359 10.02 21.28 3.82
CA ALA A 359 10.73 21.33 5.11
C ALA A 359 9.82 20.98 6.31
#